data_AF-H9F9X7-F1
#
_entry.id   AF-H9F9X7-F1
#
_cell.length_a   1.000
_cell.length_b   1.000
_cell.length_c   1.000
_cell.angle_alpha   90.00
_cell.angle_beta   90.00
_cell.angle_gamma   90.00
#
_symmetry.space_group_name_H-M   'P 1'
#
loop_
_entity.id
_entity.type
_entity.pdbx_description
1 polymer ?
#
loop_
_entity_poly.entity_id
_entity_poly.type
_entity_poly.pdbx_seq_one_letter_code
_entity_poly.pdbx_strand_id
1 'polypeptide(L)'
;KLELGSDQEIPSDWYPFATVEFSVPDTCASKTEVRSLGVESDVQPQKHVQQRACYNIQVEIEKKWIKIDGEDPDKIGDCITQ
;
A
#
# COMPACT_ATOMS: atom_id res chain seq x y z
N LYS A 1 28.06 -7.26 -2.75
CA LYS A 1 27.91 -8.19 -1.61
C LYS A 1 26.71 -7.70 -0.82
N LEU A 2 25.63 -8.48 -0.71
CA LEU A 2 24.47 -8.13 0.12
C LEU A 2 24.81 -8.57 1.56
N GLU A 3 24.83 -7.63 2.49
CA GLU A 3 24.97 -7.95 3.92
C GLU A 3 23.56 -8.11 4.47
N LEU A 4 23.18 -9.35 4.76
CA LEU A 4 21.92 -9.68 5.38
C LEU A 4 22.12 -9.59 6.89
N GLY A 5 21.39 -8.69 7.56
CA GLY A 5 21.32 -8.63 9.02
C GLY A 5 20.54 -9.82 9.60
N SER A 6 20.43 -9.86 10.93
CA SER A 6 19.59 -10.86 11.62
C SER A 6 18.14 -10.79 11.13
N ASP A 7 17.48 -11.95 11.03
CA ASP A 7 16.09 -12.09 10.60
C ASP A 7 15.08 -11.52 11.63
N GLN A 8 15.53 -11.26 12.86
CA GLN A 8 14.73 -10.73 13.97
C GLN A 8 14.99 -9.24 14.28
N GLU A 9 16.06 -8.64 13.73
CA GLU A 9 16.43 -7.25 14.07
C GLU A 9 15.64 -6.23 13.25
N ILE A 10 14.92 -5.33 13.93
CA ILE A 10 14.25 -4.19 13.31
C ILE A 10 15.10 -2.92 13.54
N PRO A 11 15.55 -2.22 12.50
CA PRO A 11 16.33 -0.99 12.64
C PRO A 11 15.61 0.09 13.47
N SER A 12 16.34 0.86 14.26
CA SER A 12 15.77 1.94 15.09
C SER A 12 15.14 3.07 14.27
N ASP A 13 15.62 3.29 13.05
CA ASP A 13 15.13 4.26 12.08
C ASP A 13 14.09 3.65 11.12
N TRP A 14 13.64 2.42 11.39
CA TRP A 14 12.65 1.77 10.56
C TRP A 14 11.34 2.56 10.50
N TYR A 15 10.91 2.88 9.28
CA TYR A 15 9.65 3.53 8.99
C TYR A 15 8.57 2.47 8.71
N PRO A 16 7.62 2.22 9.63
CA PRO A 16 6.70 1.09 9.55
C PRO A 16 5.48 1.41 8.69
N PHE A 17 5.66 2.13 7.58
CA PHE A 17 4.59 2.43 6.64
C PHE A 17 4.99 2.05 5.23
N ALA A 18 4.07 1.41 4.51
CA ALA A 18 4.19 1.18 3.09
C ALA A 18 3.31 2.18 2.33
N THR A 19 3.86 2.80 1.29
CA THR A 19 3.06 3.57 0.32
C THR A 19 2.38 2.61 -0.63
N VAL A 20 1.05 2.67 -0.70
CA VAL A 20 0.24 1.90 -1.62
C VAL A 20 -0.43 2.86 -2.59
N GLU A 21 -0.17 2.64 -3.88
CA GLU A 21 -0.83 3.37 -4.97
C GLU A 21 -1.71 2.41 -5.75
N PHE A 22 -2.98 2.76 -5.92
CA PHE A 22 -3.93 1.96 -6.67
C PHE A 22 -5.03 2.82 -7.27
N SER A 23 -5.75 2.25 -8.24
CA SER A 23 -6.91 2.90 -8.82
C SER A 23 -8.11 1.98 -8.85
N VAL A 24 -9.28 2.52 -8.53
CA VAL A 24 -10.55 1.81 -8.54
C VAL A 24 -11.38 2.30 -9.73
N PRO A 25 -11.75 1.42 -10.68
CA PRO A 25 -12.64 1.78 -11.77
C PRO A 25 -14.07 2.04 -11.25
N ASP A 26 -14.87 2.72 -12.07
CA ASP A 26 -16.29 2.98 -11.81
C ASP A 26 -16.57 3.64 -10.45
N THR A 27 -15.58 4.38 -9.93
CA THR A 27 -15.60 5.01 -8.61
C THR A 27 -15.09 6.44 -8.70
N CYS A 28 -15.63 7.32 -7.84
CA CYS A 28 -15.19 8.70 -7.69
C CYS A 28 -14.86 9.02 -6.22
N ALA A 29 -13.65 9.53 -5.96
CA ALA A 29 -13.21 9.86 -4.60
C ALA A 29 -14.06 10.97 -3.95
N SER A 30 -14.54 11.94 -4.74
CA SER A 30 -15.38 13.04 -4.25
C SER A 30 -16.88 12.72 -4.24
N LYS A 31 -17.28 11.52 -4.65
CA LYS A 31 -18.69 11.14 -4.89
C LYS A 31 -19.40 12.02 -5.92
N THR A 32 -18.64 12.71 -6.79
CA THR A 32 -19.21 13.50 -7.87
C THR A 32 -19.86 12.59 -8.91
N GLU A 33 -21.02 12.98 -9.41
CA GLU A 33 -21.79 12.24 -10.41
C GLU A 33 -22.06 13.10 -11.65
N VAL A 34 -21.91 12.51 -12.84
CA VAL A 34 -22.27 13.14 -14.10
C VAL A 34 -23.77 12.97 -14.32
N ARG A 35 -24.54 14.06 -14.19
CA ARG A 35 -26.00 14.02 -14.34
C ARG A 35 -26.47 14.17 -15.78
N SER A 36 -25.75 14.94 -16.58
CA SER A 36 -26.12 15.19 -17.98
C SER A 36 -24.89 15.51 -18.84
N LEU A 37 -24.97 15.11 -20.11
CA LEU A 37 -24.01 15.44 -21.16
C LEU A 37 -24.82 15.86 -22.40
N GLY A 38 -24.88 17.17 -22.66
CA GLY A 38 -25.63 17.75 -23.78
C GLY A 38 -24.77 17.99 -25.01
N VAL A 39 -25.39 18.06 -26.19
CA VAL A 39 -24.76 18.49 -27.44
C VAL A 39 -25.72 19.41 -28.19
N GLU A 40 -25.18 20.47 -28.79
CA GLU A 40 -25.92 21.37 -29.68
C GLU A 40 -25.83 20.84 -31.12
N SER A 41 -26.43 19.68 -31.35
CA SER A 41 -26.52 19.04 -32.66
C SER A 41 -27.78 18.19 -32.72
N ASP A 42 -28.41 18.17 -33.89
CA ASP A 42 -29.55 17.29 -34.16
C ASP A 42 -29.14 15.80 -34.17
N VAL A 43 -27.86 15.51 -34.43
CA VAL A 43 -27.31 14.15 -34.42
C VAL A 43 -26.78 13.81 -33.03
N GLN A 44 -27.35 12.79 -32.40
CA GLN A 44 -26.92 12.34 -31.06
C GLN A 44 -25.72 11.36 -31.15
N PRO A 45 -24.57 11.66 -30.51
CA PRO A 45 -23.43 10.75 -30.48
C PRO A 45 -23.60 9.67 -29.40
N GLN A 46 -22.77 8.62 -29.49
CA GLN A 46 -22.56 7.67 -28.39
C GLN A 46 -21.84 8.37 -27.23
N LYS A 47 -22.39 8.24 -26.02
CA LYS A 47 -21.86 8.89 -24.81
C LYS A 47 -21.32 7.82 -23.88
N HIS A 48 -20.05 7.95 -23.50
CA HIS A 48 -19.39 7.09 -22.53
C HIS A 48 -18.83 7.94 -21.40
N VAL A 49 -19.20 7.60 -20.16
CA VAL A 49 -18.64 8.20 -18.95
C VAL A 49 -17.84 7.12 -18.26
N GLN A 50 -16.56 7.39 -18.01
CA GLN A 50 -15.68 6.52 -17.24
C GLN A 50 -15.22 7.26 -16.00
N GLN A 51 -15.35 6.63 -14.84
CA GLN A 51 -14.86 7.16 -13.59
C GLN A 51 -13.70 6.30 -13.10
N ARG A 52 -12.73 6.96 -12.47
CA ARG A 52 -11.59 6.30 -11.85
C ARG A 52 -11.19 7.10 -10.62
N ALA A 53 -11.13 6.44 -9.48
CA ALA A 53 -10.56 7.00 -8.28
C ALA A 53 -9.12 6.50 -8.15
N CYS A 54 -8.18 7.42 -7.96
CA CYS A 54 -6.78 7.10 -7.70
C CYS A 54 -6.48 7.39 -6.23
N TYR A 55 -5.85 6.43 -5.56
CA TYR A 55 -5.50 6.52 -4.15
C TYR A 55 -3.99 6.38 -4.00
N ASN A 56 -3.44 7.25 -3.15
CA ASN A 56 -2.09 7.14 -2.65
C ASN A 56 -2.21 7.17 -1.12
N ILE A 57 -1.99 6.03 -0.48
CA ILE A 57 -2.19 5.87 0.96
C ILE A 57 -0.92 5.32 1.60
N GLN A 58 -0.72 5.67 2.87
CA GLN A 58 0.25 5.01 3.72
C GLN A 58 -0.47 4.01 4.59
N VAL A 59 -0.06 2.74 4.53
CA VAL A 59 -0.57 1.67 5.38
C VAL A 59 0.49 1.31 6.41
N GLU A 60 0.07 1.19 7.67
CA GLU A 60 0.94 0.76 8.75
C GLU A 60 1.26 -0.73 8.61
N ILE A 61 2.53 -1.09 8.78
CA ILE A 61 3.02 -2.47 8.75
C ILE A 61 2.88 -3.03 10.17
N GLU A 62 2.08 -4.10 10.30
CA GLU A 62 1.92 -4.80 11.57
C GLU A 62 3.27 -5.37 12.06
N LYS A 63 3.57 -5.14 13.35
CA LYS A 63 4.75 -5.71 14.02
C LYS A 63 4.35 -6.99 14.73
N LYS A 64 4.71 -8.14 14.19
CA LYS A 64 4.48 -9.44 14.82
C LYS A 64 5.79 -10.16 15.07
N TRP A 65 6.15 -10.32 16.34
CA TRP A 65 7.27 -11.14 16.76
C TRP A 65 6.91 -12.61 16.59
N ILE A 66 7.72 -13.33 15.82
CA ILE A 66 7.62 -14.78 15.71
C ILE A 66 8.52 -15.35 16.80
N LYS A 67 7.92 -15.96 17.82
CA LYS A 67 8.67 -16.72 18.81
C LYS A 67 9.21 -17.98 18.13
N ILE A 68 10.52 -18.12 18.06
CA ILE A 68 11.18 -19.34 17.61
C ILE A 68 11.44 -20.16 18.87
N ASP A 69 10.96 -21.42 18.90
CA ASP A 69 11.17 -22.30 20.06
C ASP A 69 12.68 -22.52 20.28
N GLY A 70 13.18 -22.12 21.46
CA GLY A 70 14.57 -22.29 21.87
C GLY A 70 15.41 -21.00 21.98
N GLU A 71 14.87 -19.84 21.59
CA GLU A 71 15.55 -18.55 21.72
C GLU A 71 15.10 -17.80 22.99
N ASP A 72 16.07 -17.39 23.81
CA ASP A 72 15.84 -16.55 25.00
C ASP A 72 15.61 -15.10 24.55
N PRO A 73 14.44 -14.50 24.80
CA PRO A 73 14.10 -13.16 24.31
C PRO A 73 14.98 -12.04 24.91
N ASP A 74 15.72 -12.30 25.99
CA ASP A 74 16.63 -11.33 26.63
C ASP A 74 18.09 -11.48 26.17
N LYS A 75 18.41 -12.47 25.33
CA LYS A 75 19.72 -12.58 24.68
C LYS A 75 19.67 -11.95 23.30
N ILE A 76 20.36 -10.83 23.13
CA ILE A 76 20.75 -10.32 21.80
C ILE A 76 21.48 -11.48 21.10
N GLY A 77 20.86 -12.03 20.06
CA GLY A 77 21.40 -13.14 19.29
C GLY A 77 22.79 -12.79 18.78
N ASP A 78 23.81 -13.36 19.39
CA ASP A 78 25.18 -13.16 18.98
C ASP A 78 25.35 -13.90 17.65
N CYS A 79 25.51 -13.15 16.56
CA CYS A 79 25.75 -13.69 15.23
C CYS A 79 27.06 -14.51 15.26
N ILE A 80 26.95 -15.84 15.36
CA ILE A 80 28.10 -16.72 15.21
C ILE A 80 28.56 -16.62 13.74
N THR A 81 29.65 -15.90 13.52
CA THR A 81 30.34 -15.85 12.23
C THR A 81 31.20 -17.12 12.11
N GLN A 82 30.92 -17.92 11.07
CA GLN A 82 31.73 -19.08 10.68
C GLN A 82 32.71 -18.69 9.57
#